data_AF-A0A544Y6X6-F1
#
_entry.id   AF-A0A544Y6X6-F1
#
_cell.length_a   1.000
_cell.length_b   1.000
_cell.length_c   1.000
_cell.angle_alpha   90.00
_cell.angle_beta   90.00
_cell.angle_gamma   90.00
#
_symmetry.space_group_name_H-M   'P 1'
#
loop_
_entity.id
_entity.type
_entity.pdbx_description
1 polymer ?
#
loop_
_entity_poly.entity_id
_entity_poly.type
_entity_poly.pdbx_seq_one_letter_code
_entity_poly.pdbx_strand_id
1 'polypeptide(L)'
;MDLFDIDPEHPRRSNNSDGEWWDRLIANSPLWSSDGSSAREPFPIIGSEPPQRASRAEAEGDTDHDTDSSSGGAPGAGQGKGRSSWVVVGSVREVAQELALVPLPDDVDMCLAEAEELLFARDRITCALADRVGRVHRAGQAKQHGHASTRSWLRTAAGMTVGGAGRLLMLGAELPRLPVVREKFAVGELAAGVVEAICAAIAGLTDEQAGLAEPILVELAGKAGAAEVAKAGRHLRAVLDPDGEERDEQADYGRR
;
A
#
# COMPACT_ATOMS: atom_id res chain seq x y z
N MET A 1 -8.07 -65.26 -27.24
CA MET A 1 -7.32 -64.13 -26.66
C MET A 1 -7.95 -62.89 -27.26
N ASP A 2 -8.85 -62.25 -26.52
CA ASP A 2 -9.48 -60.98 -26.89
C ASP A 2 -9.12 -59.97 -25.80
N LEU A 3 -8.48 -58.87 -26.20
CA LEU A 3 -8.21 -57.71 -25.36
C LEU A 3 -8.40 -56.46 -26.20
N PHE A 4 -9.65 -56.04 -26.34
CA PHE A 4 -10.01 -54.67 -26.67
C PHE A 4 -10.98 -54.23 -25.60
N ASP A 5 -10.49 -53.50 -24.61
CA ASP A 5 -11.33 -52.72 -23.69
C ASP A 5 -10.95 -51.26 -23.82
N ILE A 6 -11.97 -50.48 -24.14
CA ILE A 6 -11.98 -49.03 -24.32
C ILE A 6 -12.31 -48.45 -22.94
N ASP A 7 -11.46 -47.58 -22.40
CA ASP A 7 -11.82 -46.74 -21.25
C ASP A 7 -11.71 -45.25 -21.63
N PRO A 8 -12.83 -44.50 -21.67
CA PRO A 8 -12.86 -43.08 -21.96
C PRO A 8 -13.18 -42.26 -20.71
N GLU A 9 -12.19 -41.89 -19.89
CA GLU A 9 -12.43 -40.95 -18.77
C GLU A 9 -11.20 -40.05 -18.53
N HIS A 10 -11.18 -38.88 -19.19
CA HIS A 10 -10.43 -37.72 -18.69
C HIS A 10 -11.42 -36.69 -18.13
N PRO A 11 -11.79 -36.78 -16.84
CA PRO A 11 -12.60 -35.76 -16.21
C PRO A 11 -11.79 -34.47 -16.05
N ARG A 12 -12.34 -33.41 -16.61
CA ARG A 12 -11.90 -32.02 -16.44
C ARG A 12 -11.79 -31.71 -14.94
N ARG A 13 -10.58 -31.39 -14.46
CA ARG A 13 -10.39 -30.85 -13.10
C ARG A 13 -11.14 -29.51 -13.00
N SER A 14 -12.26 -29.53 -12.29
CA SER A 14 -12.95 -28.33 -11.83
C SER A 14 -12.10 -27.66 -10.75
N ASN A 15 -11.77 -26.39 -10.98
CA ASN A 15 -11.15 -25.51 -10.00
C ASN A 15 -12.22 -25.09 -8.98
N ASN A 16 -12.41 -25.86 -7.90
CA ASN A 16 -13.26 -25.43 -6.78
C ASN A 16 -12.40 -24.65 -5.78
N SER A 17 -12.61 -23.33 -5.75
CA SER A 17 -12.04 -22.39 -4.79
C SER A 17 -12.79 -22.47 -3.45
N ASP A 18 -12.80 -23.65 -2.83
CA ASP A 18 -13.43 -23.82 -1.53
C ASP A 18 -12.44 -23.47 -0.43
N GLY A 19 -12.88 -22.66 0.54
CA GLY A 19 -12.10 -22.16 1.68
C GLY A 19 -11.47 -23.23 2.58
N GLU A 20 -11.65 -24.52 2.28
CA GLU A 20 -11.05 -25.65 2.99
C GLU A 20 -9.53 -25.78 2.80
N TRP A 21 -8.95 -25.14 1.78
CA TRP A 21 -7.49 -25.03 1.63
C TRP A 21 -6.86 -24.51 2.93
N TRP A 22 -7.50 -23.51 3.56
CA TRP A 22 -6.94 -22.79 4.70
C TRP A 22 -6.94 -23.64 5.96
N ASP A 23 -8.02 -24.38 6.18
CA ASP A 23 -8.11 -25.32 7.30
C ASP A 23 -7.09 -26.46 7.14
N ARG A 24 -6.84 -26.92 5.91
CA ARG A 24 -5.81 -27.94 5.62
C ARG A 24 -4.39 -27.42 5.81
N LEU A 25 -4.16 -26.14 5.52
CA LEU A 25 -2.89 -25.47 5.79
C LEU A 25 -2.67 -25.45 7.31
N ILE A 26 -3.65 -24.96 8.08
CA ILE A 26 -3.58 -24.78 9.54
C ILE A 26 -3.43 -26.11 10.28
N ALA A 27 -4.19 -27.13 9.89
CA ALA A 27 -4.20 -28.42 10.57
C ALA A 27 -2.87 -29.20 10.46
N ASN A 28 -2.04 -28.92 9.46
CA ASN A 28 -0.84 -29.72 9.15
C ASN A 28 0.49 -29.05 9.56
N SER A 29 0.47 -27.89 10.22
CA SER A 29 1.72 -27.19 10.60
C SER A 29 2.01 -27.28 12.10
N PRO A 30 3.13 -27.91 12.52
CA PRO A 30 3.58 -27.94 13.93
C PRO A 30 3.94 -26.57 14.52
N LEU A 31 3.89 -25.50 13.71
CA LEU A 31 4.26 -24.13 14.05
C LEU A 31 3.06 -23.27 14.49
N TRP A 32 1.87 -23.85 14.61
CA TRP A 32 0.63 -23.17 14.98
C TRP A 32 0.02 -23.79 16.25
N SER A 33 0.75 -23.69 17.36
CA SER A 33 0.15 -23.84 18.70
C SER A 33 -0.41 -22.50 19.16
N SER A 34 -1.65 -22.50 19.62
CA SER A 34 -2.55 -21.36 19.84
C SER A 34 -2.17 -20.32 20.92
N ASP A 35 -0.93 -20.28 21.41
CA ASP A 35 -0.59 -19.50 22.61
C ASP A 35 -0.13 -18.05 22.35
N GLY A 36 -0.41 -17.49 21.17
CA GLY A 36 0.09 -16.15 20.78
C GLY A 36 -0.98 -15.11 20.43
N SER A 37 -2.27 -15.41 20.57
CA SER A 37 -3.34 -14.53 20.09
C SER A 37 -3.74 -13.48 21.13
N SER A 38 -3.26 -12.26 20.96
CA SER A 38 -3.84 -11.06 21.58
C SER A 38 -3.87 -9.94 20.54
N ALA A 39 -4.60 -10.17 19.45
CA ALA A 39 -4.99 -9.11 18.53
C ALA A 39 -6.28 -8.48 19.07
N ARG A 40 -6.22 -7.19 19.42
CA ARG A 40 -7.38 -6.37 19.80
C ARG A 40 -8.33 -6.26 18.61
N GLU A 41 -9.63 -6.32 18.89
CA GLU A 41 -10.72 -6.18 17.91
C GLU A 41 -10.66 -4.81 17.17
N PRO A 42 -11.11 -4.74 15.90
CA PRO A 42 -11.19 -3.47 15.17
C PRO A 42 -12.27 -2.55 15.76
N PHE A 43 -11.91 -1.31 16.11
CA PHE A 43 -12.86 -0.30 16.59
C PHE A 43 -13.71 0.27 15.42
N PRO A 44 -15.00 0.56 15.63
CA PRO A 44 -15.86 1.12 14.59
C PRO A 44 -15.62 2.63 14.41
N ILE A 45 -15.49 3.07 13.15
CA ILE A 45 -15.38 4.48 12.77
C ILE A 45 -16.77 5.14 12.92
N ILE A 46 -16.90 6.09 13.85
CA ILE A 46 -18.13 6.89 14.01
C ILE A 46 -18.16 7.97 12.92
N GLY A 47 -19.17 7.92 12.05
CA GLY A 47 -19.37 8.88 10.97
C GLY A 47 -19.62 10.30 11.50
N SER A 48 -18.74 11.23 11.14
CA SER A 48 -18.91 12.66 11.42
C SER A 48 -19.34 13.37 10.14
N GLU A 49 -20.61 13.76 10.07
CA GLU A 49 -21.11 14.69 9.04
C GLU A 49 -20.48 16.08 9.23
N PRO A 50 -20.05 16.77 8.15
CA PRO A 50 -19.49 18.11 8.26
C PRO A 50 -20.60 19.17 8.47
N PRO A 51 -20.44 20.13 9.40
CA PRO A 51 -21.45 21.16 9.64
C PRO A 51 -21.50 22.22 8.52
N GLN A 52 -22.73 22.67 8.24
CA GLN A 52 -23.12 23.63 7.23
C GLN A 52 -22.44 25.01 7.41
N ARG A 53 -21.90 25.56 6.30
CA ARG A 53 -21.34 26.91 6.25
C ARG A 53 -22.42 27.97 6.44
N ALA A 54 -22.26 28.80 7.46
CA ALA A 54 -22.99 30.03 7.64
C ALA A 54 -22.64 31.06 6.54
N SER A 55 -23.69 31.63 5.97
CA SER A 55 -23.69 32.75 5.03
C SER A 55 -23.23 34.07 5.68
N ARG A 56 -22.40 34.85 4.98
CA ARG A 56 -22.19 36.28 5.27
C ARG A 56 -22.02 37.09 3.98
N ALA A 57 -23.04 37.92 3.72
CA ALA A 57 -23.09 39.17 2.95
C ALA A 57 -21.88 40.09 3.27
N GLU A 58 -21.38 41.03 2.47
CA GLU A 58 -21.84 41.85 1.32
C GLU A 58 -20.59 42.65 0.90
N ALA A 59 -20.48 43.06 -0.37
CA ALA A 59 -20.09 44.43 -0.78
C ALA A 59 -19.95 44.52 -2.31
N GLU A 60 -20.81 45.35 -2.87
CA GLU A 60 -20.85 45.80 -4.26
C GLU A 60 -19.69 46.75 -4.60
N GLY A 61 -19.35 46.83 -5.90
CA GLY A 61 -18.37 47.77 -6.44
C GLY A 61 -18.20 47.57 -7.95
N ASP A 62 -19.15 48.13 -8.69
CA ASP A 62 -19.31 48.15 -10.14
C ASP A 62 -18.23 48.97 -10.87
N THR A 63 -17.71 48.50 -12.02
CA THR A 63 -17.66 49.27 -13.29
C THR A 63 -17.00 48.50 -14.45
N ASP A 64 -17.66 48.63 -15.60
CA ASP A 64 -17.44 48.00 -16.90
C ASP A 64 -16.11 48.32 -17.60
N HIS A 65 -15.58 47.34 -18.35
CA HIS A 65 -15.07 47.62 -19.69
C HIS A 65 -15.23 46.42 -20.62
N ASP A 66 -16.11 46.58 -21.60
CA ASP A 66 -16.30 45.71 -22.75
C ASP A 66 -15.03 45.55 -23.58
N THR A 67 -14.70 44.31 -23.95
CA THR A 67 -14.17 44.03 -25.30
C THR A 67 -14.62 42.65 -25.73
N ASP A 68 -15.52 42.68 -26.71
CA ASP A 68 -16.13 41.56 -27.40
C ASP A 68 -15.10 40.80 -28.25
N SER A 69 -15.08 39.47 -28.14
CA SER A 69 -14.52 38.57 -29.16
C SER A 69 -15.10 37.18 -28.96
N SER A 70 -16.29 37.02 -29.53
CA SER A 70 -16.95 35.74 -29.73
C SER A 70 -16.19 34.86 -30.74
N SER A 71 -15.76 33.67 -30.32
CA SER A 71 -15.84 32.50 -31.20
C SER A 71 -16.17 31.25 -30.37
N GLY A 72 -17.31 30.65 -30.69
CA GLY A 72 -17.98 29.61 -29.90
C GLY A 72 -17.47 28.19 -30.17
N GLY A 73 -17.78 27.29 -29.24
CA GLY A 73 -17.54 25.86 -29.43
C GLY A 73 -17.71 24.94 -28.20
N ALA A 74 -18.94 24.82 -27.70
CA ALA A 74 -19.52 23.71 -26.91
C ALA A 74 -19.08 23.43 -25.44
N PRO A 75 -20.01 22.95 -24.58
CA PRO A 75 -19.79 22.73 -23.15
C PRO A 75 -19.35 21.28 -22.89
N GLY A 76 -18.06 21.07 -22.68
CA GLY A 76 -17.51 19.80 -22.23
C GLY A 76 -17.35 19.80 -20.71
N ALA A 77 -18.26 19.11 -20.02
CA ALA A 77 -18.16 18.52 -18.69
C ALA A 77 -17.10 19.09 -17.73
N GLY A 78 -17.56 19.62 -16.60
CA GLY A 78 -16.73 19.96 -15.46
C GLY A 78 -15.84 18.80 -15.03
N GLN A 79 -14.61 18.76 -15.56
CA GLN A 79 -13.50 18.10 -14.92
C GLN A 79 -13.29 18.86 -13.62
N GLY A 80 -13.69 18.24 -12.51
CA GLY A 80 -13.39 18.75 -11.18
C GLY A 80 -11.93 19.16 -11.17
N LYS A 81 -11.69 20.46 -11.05
CA LYS A 81 -10.36 21.07 -11.05
C LYS A 81 -9.69 20.62 -9.76
N GLY A 82 -9.19 19.38 -9.75
CA GLY A 82 -8.55 18.76 -8.60
C GLY A 82 -7.45 19.68 -8.13
N ARG A 83 -7.31 19.82 -6.81
CA ARG A 83 -6.19 20.56 -6.23
C ARG A 83 -4.91 19.98 -6.84
N SER A 84 -4.04 20.86 -7.34
CA SER A 84 -2.70 20.47 -7.79
C SER A 84 -2.04 19.63 -6.70
N SER A 85 -1.44 18.50 -7.08
CA SER A 85 -0.77 17.61 -6.14
C SER A 85 0.32 18.33 -5.34
N TRP A 86 0.92 19.38 -5.91
CA TRP A 86 1.89 20.24 -5.23
C TRP A 86 1.26 21.04 -4.08
N VAL A 87 0.04 21.54 -4.26
CA VAL A 87 -0.70 22.25 -3.21
C VAL A 87 -0.98 21.31 -2.04
N VAL A 88 -1.36 20.06 -2.30
CA VAL A 88 -1.58 19.05 -1.25
C VAL A 88 -0.28 18.73 -0.51
N VAL A 89 0.83 18.53 -1.24
CA VAL A 89 2.15 18.28 -0.62
C VAL A 89 2.59 19.46 0.25
N GLY A 90 2.37 20.69 -0.21
CA GLY A 90 2.64 21.91 0.56
C GLY A 90 1.84 21.97 1.86
N SER A 91 0.52 21.70 1.80
CA SER A 91 -0.33 21.67 2.99
C SER A 91 0.09 20.59 3.99
N VAL A 92 0.48 19.39 3.53
CA VAL A 92 0.98 18.33 4.42
C VAL A 92 2.23 18.79 5.17
N ARG A 93 3.16 19.47 4.48
CA ARG A 93 4.38 20.01 5.12
C ARG A 93 4.04 21.02 6.20
N GLU A 94 3.14 21.95 5.92
CA GLU A 94 2.75 23.03 6.84
C GLU A 94 2.04 22.45 8.07
N VAL A 95 1.02 21.61 7.88
CA VAL A 95 0.26 20.98 8.97
C VAL A 95 1.15 20.07 9.82
N ALA A 96 2.05 19.29 9.20
CA ALA A 96 2.96 18.44 9.95
C ALA A 96 3.96 19.25 10.80
N GLN A 97 4.38 20.43 10.34
CA GLN A 97 5.24 21.32 11.11
C GLN A 97 4.47 21.94 12.28
N GLU A 98 3.24 22.41 12.04
CA GLU A 98 2.37 22.95 13.09
C GLU A 98 2.10 21.92 14.19
N LEU A 99 1.71 20.70 13.78
CA LEU A 99 1.48 19.57 14.69
C LEU A 99 2.72 19.22 15.53
N ALA A 100 3.92 19.33 14.98
CA ALA A 100 5.15 19.03 15.73
C ALA A 100 5.50 20.12 16.77
N LEU A 101 4.88 21.30 16.69
CA LEU A 101 5.17 22.46 17.53
C LEU A 101 4.04 22.79 18.51
N VAL A 102 2.82 22.28 18.28
CA VAL A 102 1.69 22.49 19.17
C VAL A 102 1.96 21.82 20.53
N PRO A 103 1.61 22.45 21.67
CA PRO A 103 1.69 21.80 22.97
C PRO A 103 0.83 20.53 23.00
N LEU A 104 1.34 19.48 23.65
CA LEU A 104 0.59 18.24 23.84
C LEU A 104 -0.62 18.48 24.76
N PRO A 105 -1.74 17.77 24.54
CA PRO A 105 -2.84 17.73 25.50
C PRO A 105 -2.37 17.21 26.87
N ASP A 106 -2.92 17.76 27.95
CA ASP A 106 -2.66 17.24 29.31
C ASP A 106 -3.34 15.87 29.55
N ASP A 107 -4.39 15.57 28.78
CA ASP A 107 -5.15 14.33 28.88
C ASP A 107 -4.50 13.21 28.06
N VAL A 108 -4.22 12.08 28.73
CA VAL A 108 -3.53 10.93 28.14
C VAL A 108 -4.43 10.19 27.14
N ASP A 109 -5.74 10.13 27.38
CA ASP A 109 -6.68 9.48 26.48
C ASP A 109 -6.80 10.28 25.16
N MET A 110 -6.75 11.61 25.24
CA MET A 110 -6.63 12.47 24.06
C MET A 110 -5.33 12.22 23.29
N CYS A 111 -4.20 12.10 23.98
CA CYS A 111 -2.92 11.79 23.33
C CYS A 111 -2.93 10.42 22.63
N LEU A 112 -3.61 9.41 23.21
CA LEU A 112 -3.78 8.10 22.59
C LEU A 112 -4.59 8.21 21.29
N ALA A 113 -5.75 8.87 21.35
CA ALA A 113 -6.62 9.05 20.18
C ALA A 113 -5.91 9.84 19.07
N GLU A 114 -5.21 10.93 19.42
CA GLU A 114 -4.40 11.68 18.46
C GLU A 114 -3.28 10.81 17.86
N ALA A 115 -2.57 10.03 18.67
CA ALA A 115 -1.52 9.15 18.17
C ALA A 115 -2.05 8.12 17.16
N GLU A 116 -3.24 7.56 17.37
CA GLU A 116 -3.88 6.62 16.44
C GLU A 116 -4.23 7.29 15.11
N GLU A 117 -4.79 8.50 15.12
CA GLU A 117 -5.07 9.30 13.92
C GLU A 117 -3.78 9.69 13.18
N LEU A 118 -2.73 10.03 13.91
CA LEU A 118 -1.42 10.36 13.32
C LEU A 118 -0.73 9.15 12.71
N LEU A 119 -0.84 7.98 13.33
CA LEU A 119 -0.39 6.71 12.75
C LEU A 119 -1.17 6.39 11.48
N PHE A 120 -2.50 6.60 11.49
CA PHE A 120 -3.33 6.46 10.30
C PHE A 120 -2.87 7.41 9.18
N ALA A 121 -2.64 8.69 9.47
CA ALA A 121 -2.17 9.66 8.50
C ALA A 121 -0.76 9.32 7.97
N ARG A 122 0.15 8.86 8.84
CA ARG A 122 1.52 8.46 8.50
C ARG A 122 1.55 7.32 7.49
N ASP A 123 0.69 6.33 7.65
CA ASP A 123 0.57 5.21 6.72
C ASP A 123 0.16 5.67 5.32
N ARG A 124 -0.81 6.58 5.24
CA ARG A 124 -1.26 7.22 3.99
C ARG A 124 -0.17 8.06 3.34
N ILE A 125 0.60 8.81 4.14
CA ILE A 125 1.80 9.52 3.66
C ILE A 125 2.84 8.53 3.13
N THR A 126 3.03 7.39 3.79
CA THR A 126 3.96 6.34 3.36
C THR A 126 3.53 5.73 2.02
N CYS A 127 2.24 5.45 1.82
CA CYS A 127 1.68 5.03 0.53
C CYS A 127 2.00 6.06 -0.57
N ALA A 128 1.70 7.33 -0.30
CA ALA A 128 1.94 8.43 -1.24
C ALA A 128 3.42 8.66 -1.55
N LEU A 129 4.32 8.43 -0.58
CA LEU A 129 5.76 8.46 -0.75
C LEU A 129 6.25 7.29 -1.60
N ALA A 130 5.78 6.07 -1.34
CA ALA A 130 6.17 4.88 -2.08
C ALA A 130 5.87 5.03 -3.58
N ASP A 131 4.69 5.53 -3.96
CA ASP A 131 4.33 5.81 -5.35
C ASP A 131 5.30 6.80 -6.03
N ARG A 132 5.63 7.89 -5.33
CA ARG A 132 6.51 8.96 -5.86
C ARG A 132 7.94 8.49 -5.97
N VAL A 133 8.46 7.84 -4.93
CA VAL A 133 9.81 7.29 -4.89
C VAL A 133 9.95 6.17 -5.93
N GLY A 134 8.95 5.31 -6.09
CA GLY A 134 8.92 4.28 -7.13
C GLY A 134 9.00 4.87 -8.54
N ARG A 135 8.30 5.99 -8.81
CA ARG A 135 8.43 6.73 -10.07
C ARG A 135 9.84 7.33 -10.25
N VAL A 136 10.40 7.97 -9.23
CA VAL A 136 11.78 8.50 -9.25
C VAL A 136 12.79 7.38 -9.51
N HIS A 137 12.59 6.21 -8.91
CA HIS A 137 13.44 5.04 -9.06
C HIS A 137 13.43 4.52 -10.50
N ARG A 138 12.24 4.23 -11.05
CA ARG A 138 12.09 3.74 -12.42
C ARG A 138 12.59 4.72 -13.47
N ALA A 139 12.40 6.02 -13.24
CA ALA A 139 12.89 7.06 -14.14
C ALA A 139 14.41 7.32 -14.01
N GLY A 140 15.10 6.70 -13.04
CA GLY A 140 16.53 6.92 -12.81
C GLY A 140 16.89 8.35 -12.36
N GLN A 141 15.90 9.15 -11.93
CA GLN A 141 16.05 10.59 -11.69
C GLN A 141 17.11 10.92 -10.64
N ALA A 142 17.25 10.10 -9.59
CA ALA A 142 18.29 10.28 -8.58
C ALA A 142 19.71 10.35 -9.17
N LYS A 143 20.00 9.57 -10.23
CA LYS A 143 21.29 9.59 -10.92
C LYS A 143 21.50 10.88 -11.70
N GLN A 144 20.44 11.39 -12.31
CA GLN A 144 20.48 12.67 -13.04
C GLN A 144 20.78 13.85 -12.11
N HIS A 145 20.43 13.73 -10.83
CA HIS A 145 20.75 14.69 -9.78
C HIS A 145 22.04 14.36 -8.99
N GLY A 146 22.93 13.51 -9.54
CA GLY A 146 24.27 13.29 -8.99
C GLY A 146 24.38 12.25 -7.87
N HIS A 147 23.31 11.50 -7.56
CA HIS A 147 23.39 10.39 -6.60
C HIS A 147 23.74 9.07 -7.30
N ALA A 148 24.49 8.20 -6.63
CA ALA A 148 24.85 6.88 -7.17
C ALA A 148 23.61 5.99 -7.43
N SER A 149 22.55 6.18 -6.63
CA SER A 149 21.29 5.43 -6.74
C SER A 149 20.15 6.18 -6.03
N THR A 150 18.91 5.77 -6.28
CA THR A 150 17.75 6.25 -5.52
C THR A 150 17.89 5.97 -4.02
N ARG A 151 18.47 4.83 -3.63
CA ARG A 151 18.75 4.52 -2.22
C ARG A 151 19.72 5.53 -1.60
N SER A 152 20.80 5.87 -2.32
CA SER A 152 21.75 6.90 -1.88
C SER A 152 21.07 8.27 -1.76
N TRP A 153 20.21 8.64 -2.71
CA TRP A 153 19.42 9.88 -2.65
C TRP A 153 18.53 9.92 -1.41
N LEU A 154 17.75 8.87 -1.12
CA LEU A 154 16.88 8.82 0.06
C LEU A 154 17.67 8.97 1.37
N ARG A 155 18.85 8.35 1.45
CA ARG A 155 19.72 8.46 2.63
C ARG A 155 20.26 9.88 2.82
N THR A 156 20.69 10.53 1.74
CA THR A 156 21.28 11.87 1.80
C THR A 156 20.22 12.96 1.97
N ALA A 157 19.14 12.93 1.18
CA ALA A 157 18.14 13.98 1.12
C ALA A 157 17.07 13.86 2.22
N ALA A 158 16.73 12.63 2.64
CA ALA A 158 15.71 12.38 3.66
C ALA A 158 16.27 11.81 4.98
N GLY A 159 17.60 11.73 5.13
CA GLY A 159 18.24 11.23 6.35
C GLY A 159 17.93 9.78 6.70
N MET A 160 17.43 8.98 5.74
CA MET A 160 16.96 7.62 6.02
C MET A 160 18.11 6.67 6.36
N THR A 161 17.83 5.70 7.23
CA THR A 161 18.69 4.54 7.41
C THR A 161 18.72 3.69 6.15
N VAL A 162 19.73 2.82 6.02
CA VAL A 162 19.81 1.87 4.88
C VAL A 162 18.55 1.00 4.81
N GLY A 163 18.10 0.48 5.96
CA GLY A 163 16.88 -0.32 6.05
C GLY A 163 15.62 0.47 5.70
N GLY A 164 15.48 1.71 6.19
CA GLY A 164 14.33 2.57 5.86
C GLY A 164 14.25 2.89 4.37
N ALA A 165 15.37 3.28 3.75
CA ALA A 165 15.43 3.51 2.31
C ALA A 165 15.17 2.22 1.50
N GLY A 166 15.64 1.07 1.98
CA GLY A 166 15.37 -0.24 1.39
C GLY A 166 13.88 -0.58 1.41
N ARG A 167 13.21 -0.44 2.56
CA ARG A 167 11.78 -0.70 2.71
C ARG A 167 10.94 0.19 1.80
N LEU A 168 11.22 1.49 1.76
CA LEU A 168 10.46 2.40 0.89
C LEU A 168 10.64 2.10 -0.60
N LEU A 169 11.85 1.68 -1.02
CA LEU A 169 12.09 1.23 -2.40
C LEU A 169 11.34 -0.05 -2.73
N MET A 170 11.28 -1.00 -1.80
CA MET A 170 10.50 -2.23 -1.95
C MET A 170 9.01 -1.90 -2.11
N LEU A 171 8.43 -1.09 -1.23
CA LEU A 171 7.05 -0.63 -1.39
C LEU A 171 6.81 0.06 -2.75
N GLY A 172 7.71 0.96 -3.16
CA GLY A 172 7.58 1.68 -4.43
C GLY A 172 7.77 0.81 -5.68
N ALA A 173 8.42 -0.36 -5.54
CA ALA A 173 8.58 -1.35 -6.61
C ALA A 173 7.38 -2.30 -6.68
N GLU A 174 6.87 -2.76 -5.53
CA GLU A 174 5.86 -3.82 -5.47
C GLU A 174 4.41 -3.30 -5.53
N LEU A 175 4.09 -2.16 -4.92
CA LEU A 175 2.70 -1.64 -4.91
C LEU A 175 2.07 -1.44 -6.29
N PRO A 176 2.79 -1.02 -7.36
CA PRO A 176 2.22 -0.96 -8.70
C PRO A 176 1.78 -2.31 -9.29
N ARG A 177 2.31 -3.42 -8.75
CA ARG A 177 2.02 -4.80 -9.15
C ARG A 177 0.88 -5.41 -8.33
N LEU A 178 0.47 -4.71 -7.26
CA LEU A 178 -0.53 -5.12 -6.29
C LEU A 178 -1.62 -4.03 -6.17
N PRO A 179 -2.46 -3.85 -7.21
CA PRO A 179 -3.44 -2.77 -7.26
C PRO A 179 -4.46 -2.77 -6.11
N VAL A 180 -4.91 -3.94 -5.64
CA VAL A 180 -5.87 -4.06 -4.53
C VAL A 180 -5.21 -3.69 -3.21
N VAL A 181 -3.99 -4.18 -2.96
CA VAL A 181 -3.22 -3.83 -1.76
C VAL A 181 -2.95 -2.33 -1.74
N ARG A 182 -2.55 -1.74 -2.87
CA ARG A 182 -2.29 -0.31 -3.00
C ARG A 182 -3.53 0.53 -2.73
N GLU A 183 -4.68 0.13 -3.28
CA GLU A 183 -5.95 0.82 -3.02
C GLU A 183 -6.31 0.77 -1.54
N LYS A 184 -6.34 -0.43 -0.95
CA LYS A 184 -6.64 -0.64 0.48
C LYS A 184 -5.69 0.11 1.40
N PHE A 185 -4.40 0.18 1.05
CA PHE A 185 -3.43 0.97 1.81
C PHE A 185 -3.72 2.47 1.76
N ALA A 186 -4.08 2.98 0.57
CA ALA A 186 -4.38 4.38 0.35
C ALA A 186 -5.67 4.84 1.05
N VAL A 187 -6.71 4.01 1.09
CA VAL A 187 -7.98 4.34 1.78
C VAL A 187 -7.95 4.03 3.28
N GLY A 188 -6.93 3.33 3.76
CA GLY A 188 -6.71 3.06 5.18
C GLY A 188 -7.25 1.73 5.70
N GLU A 189 -7.64 0.83 4.81
CA GLU A 189 -8.08 -0.53 5.17
C GLU A 189 -6.91 -1.47 5.50
N LEU A 190 -5.69 -1.16 5.03
CA LEU A 190 -4.47 -1.88 5.41
C LEU A 190 -3.48 -0.95 6.10
N ALA A 191 -2.90 -1.42 7.20
CA ALA A 191 -1.81 -0.75 7.91
C ALA A 191 -0.45 -1.00 7.22
N ALA A 192 0.48 -0.05 7.33
CA ALA A 192 1.76 -0.11 6.65
C ALA A 192 2.56 -1.38 6.98
N GLY A 193 2.53 -1.86 8.23
CA GLY A 193 3.21 -3.10 8.61
C GLY A 193 2.69 -4.34 7.86
N VAL A 194 1.38 -4.43 7.62
CA VAL A 194 0.78 -5.52 6.83
C VAL A 194 1.18 -5.39 5.36
N VAL A 195 1.11 -4.18 4.82
CA VAL A 195 1.52 -3.90 3.43
C VAL A 195 3.00 -4.23 3.21
N GLU A 196 3.88 -3.86 4.15
CA GLU A 196 5.30 -4.23 4.11
C GLU A 196 5.48 -5.76 4.11
N ALA A 197 4.72 -6.49 4.92
CA ALA A 197 4.77 -7.96 4.93
C ALA A 197 4.31 -8.58 3.61
N ILE A 198 3.24 -8.04 3.01
CA ILE A 198 2.76 -8.47 1.68
C ILE A 198 3.83 -8.18 0.62
N CYS A 199 4.32 -6.94 0.52
CA CYS A 199 5.34 -6.58 -0.47
C CYS A 199 6.62 -7.40 -0.31
N ALA A 200 7.03 -7.71 0.93
CA ALA A 200 8.17 -8.58 1.19
C ALA A 200 7.94 -10.02 0.72
N ALA A 201 6.72 -10.54 0.81
CA ALA A 201 6.36 -11.87 0.29
C ALA A 201 6.37 -11.93 -1.25
N ILE A 202 6.05 -10.81 -1.89
CA ILE A 202 6.00 -10.69 -3.36
C ILE A 202 7.37 -10.37 -3.98
N ALA A 203 8.28 -9.78 -3.21
CA ALA A 203 9.61 -9.42 -3.68
C ALA A 203 10.31 -10.63 -4.34
N GLY A 204 10.73 -10.44 -5.60
CA GLY A 204 11.39 -11.47 -6.40
C GLY A 204 10.46 -12.39 -7.20
N LEU A 205 9.15 -12.39 -6.93
CA LEU A 205 8.17 -13.09 -7.77
C LEU A 205 7.95 -12.37 -9.10
N THR A 206 7.46 -13.09 -10.12
CA THR A 206 7.02 -12.51 -11.40
C THR A 206 5.67 -11.79 -11.27
N ASP A 207 5.30 -10.98 -12.27
CA ASP A 207 4.02 -10.25 -12.25
C ASP A 207 2.81 -11.20 -12.23
N GLU A 208 2.93 -12.35 -12.89
CA GLU A 208 1.91 -13.39 -12.89
C GLU A 208 1.75 -14.02 -11.50
N GLN A 209 2.87 -14.41 -10.87
CA GLN A 209 2.86 -14.93 -9.50
C GLN A 209 2.34 -13.91 -8.49
N ALA A 210 2.69 -12.63 -8.65
CA ALA A 210 2.18 -11.55 -7.83
C ALA A 210 0.65 -11.42 -7.95
N GLY A 211 0.11 -11.51 -9.17
CA GLY A 211 -1.34 -11.49 -9.41
C GLY A 211 -2.07 -12.68 -8.79
N LEU A 212 -1.44 -13.87 -8.74
CA LEU A 212 -1.98 -15.04 -8.04
C LEU A 212 -1.94 -14.88 -6.51
N ALA A 213 -0.86 -14.30 -5.99
CA ALA A 213 -0.63 -14.15 -4.55
C ALA A 213 -1.44 -13.03 -3.91
N GLU A 214 -1.70 -11.94 -4.63
CA GLU A 214 -2.37 -10.75 -4.11
C GLU A 214 -3.73 -11.06 -3.43
N PRO A 215 -4.72 -11.71 -4.08
CA PRO A 215 -6.02 -11.95 -3.45
C PRO A 215 -5.92 -12.82 -2.19
N ILE A 216 -5.01 -13.80 -2.18
CA ILE A 216 -4.77 -14.70 -1.04
C ILE A 216 -4.24 -13.90 0.15
N LEU A 217 -3.24 -13.03 -0.08
CA LEU A 217 -2.63 -12.20 0.96
C LEU A 217 -3.58 -11.10 1.45
N VAL A 218 -4.41 -10.53 0.58
CA VAL A 218 -5.45 -9.57 0.96
C VAL A 218 -6.53 -10.23 1.83
N GLU A 219 -6.98 -11.43 1.48
CA GLU A 219 -7.93 -12.17 2.30
C GLU A 219 -7.36 -12.47 3.70
N LEU A 220 -6.10 -12.92 3.76
CA LEU A 220 -5.40 -13.18 5.02
C LEU A 220 -5.25 -11.91 5.86
N ALA A 221 -4.90 -10.78 5.23
CA ALA A 221 -4.74 -9.50 5.90
C ALA A 221 -6.05 -8.99 6.54
N GLY A 222 -7.21 -9.42 6.03
CA GLY A 222 -8.51 -9.14 6.66
C GLY A 222 -8.77 -9.91 7.96
N LYS A 223 -7.95 -10.94 8.25
CA LYS A 223 -8.14 -11.88 9.38
C LYS A 223 -6.94 -11.91 10.34
N ALA A 224 -5.78 -11.38 9.94
CA ALA A 224 -4.53 -11.56 10.66
C ALA A 224 -3.60 -10.33 10.57
N GLY A 225 -2.68 -10.22 11.53
CA GLY A 225 -1.72 -9.13 11.62
C GLY A 225 -0.50 -9.32 10.70
N ALA A 226 0.40 -8.35 10.73
CA ALA A 226 1.59 -8.32 9.87
C ALA A 226 2.52 -9.54 10.08
N ALA A 227 2.63 -10.05 11.31
CA ALA A 227 3.48 -11.19 11.62
C ALA A 227 2.98 -12.49 10.98
N GLU A 228 1.67 -12.72 11.05
CA GLU A 228 0.99 -13.86 10.44
C GLU A 228 1.03 -13.77 8.92
N VAL A 229 0.78 -12.58 8.37
CA VAL A 229 0.89 -12.31 6.92
C VAL A 229 2.32 -12.57 6.44
N ALA A 230 3.34 -12.13 7.19
CA ALA A 230 4.74 -12.40 6.85
C ALA A 230 5.06 -13.90 6.88
N LYS A 231 4.52 -14.65 7.87
CA LYS A 231 4.71 -16.11 7.96
C LYS A 231 4.07 -16.82 6.77
N ALA A 232 2.81 -16.52 6.47
CA ALA A 232 2.10 -17.12 5.35
C ALA A 232 2.72 -16.72 4.00
N GLY A 233 3.14 -15.47 3.86
CA GLY A 233 3.80 -14.96 2.67
C GLY A 233 5.09 -15.72 2.33
N ARG A 234 5.91 -16.06 3.34
CA ARG A 234 7.09 -16.91 3.12
C ARG A 234 6.72 -18.28 2.58
N HIS A 235 5.67 -18.91 3.12
CA HIS A 235 5.20 -20.20 2.64
C HIS A 235 4.66 -20.11 1.21
N LEU A 236 3.85 -19.08 0.92
CA LEU A 236 3.30 -18.84 -0.42
C LEU A 236 4.42 -18.64 -1.45
N ARG A 237 5.45 -17.86 -1.09
CA ARG A 237 6.63 -17.65 -1.94
C ARG A 237 7.34 -18.98 -2.25
N ALA A 238 7.58 -19.82 -1.25
CA ALA A 238 8.21 -21.12 -1.45
C ALA A 238 7.40 -22.07 -2.35
N VAL A 239 6.07 -21.93 -2.36
CA VAL A 239 5.19 -22.70 -3.26
C VAL A 239 5.21 -22.15 -4.68
N LEU A 240 5.17 -20.82 -4.84
CA LEU A 240 5.12 -20.17 -6.15
C LEU A 240 6.47 -20.16 -6.86
N ASP A 241 7.56 -20.08 -6.11
CA ASP A 241 8.93 -20.02 -6.60
C ASP A 241 9.85 -20.93 -5.76
N PRO A 242 9.78 -22.26 -5.96
CA PRO A 242 10.55 -23.22 -5.16
C PRO A 242 12.06 -23.03 -5.24
N ASP A 243 12.55 -22.58 -6.39
CA ASP A 243 13.97 -22.33 -6.65
C ASP A 243 14.41 -20.91 -6.23
N GLY A 244 13.51 -20.12 -5.64
CA GLY A 244 13.75 -18.72 -5.30
C GLY A 244 14.76 -18.52 -4.18
N GLU A 245 14.74 -19.38 -3.15
CA GLU A 245 15.65 -19.29 -2.00
C GLU A 245 17.10 -19.53 -2.41
N GLU A 246 17.37 -20.54 -3.25
CA GLU A 246 18.72 -20.83 -3.75
C GLU A 246 19.29 -19.65 -4.57
N ARG A 247 18.45 -18.96 -5.35
CA ARG A 247 18.86 -17.77 -6.12
C ARG A 247 19.18 -16.59 -5.22
N ASP A 248 18.38 -16.36 -4.18
CA ASP A 248 18.62 -15.28 -3.21
C ASP A 248 19.93 -15.49 -2.45
N GLU A 249 20.21 -16.73 -2.01
CA GLU A 249 21.44 -17.10 -1.32
C GLU A 249 22.67 -16.90 -2.20
N GLN A 250 22.60 -17.29 -3.48
CA GLN A 250 23.66 -17.04 -4.46
C GLN A 250 23.89 -15.54 -4.70
N ALA A 251 22.82 -14.75 -4.78
CA ALA A 251 22.90 -13.31 -4.96
C ALA A 251 23.50 -12.58 -3.75
N ASP A 252 23.20 -13.06 -2.54
CA ASP A 252 23.76 -12.49 -1.30
C ASP A 252 25.21 -12.92 -1.09
N TYR A 253 25.60 -14.12 -1.48
CA TYR A 253 27.01 -14.54 -1.52
C TYR A 253 27.81 -13.65 -2.49
N GLY A 254 27.26 -13.32 -3.66
CA GLY A 254 27.91 -12.44 -4.63
C GLY A 254 27.98 -10.95 -4.24
N ARG A 255 27.26 -10.53 -3.19
CA ARG A 255 27.25 -9.14 -2.68
C ARG A 255 28.14 -8.92 -1.45
N ARG A 256 28.65 -9.98 -0.82
CA ARG A 256 29.60 -9.94 0.30
C ARG A 256 31.03 -9.86 -0.21
#